data_AF-A0A3D0IH06-F1
#
_entry.id   AF-A0A3D0IH06-F1
#
_cell.length_a   1.000
_cell.length_b   1.000
_cell.length_c   1.000
_cell.angle_alpha   90.00
_cell.angle_beta   90.00
_cell.angle_gamma   90.00
#
_symmetry.space_group_name_H-M   'P 1'
#
loop_
_entity.id
_entity.type
_entity.pdbx_description
1 polymer ?
#
loop_
_entity_poly.entity_id
_entity_poly.type
_entity_poly.pdbx_seq_one_letter_code
_entity_poly.pdbx_strand_id
1 'polypeptide(L)'
;MNEHQQKNLKRFEELSDRARRSGIYTYSTFHSRETASLAFDVASPKELVLWGGSEICERVIVRFGDPEELGYDEEFPIRILLIEPKQVKYSETLTHRDFLGAILNLGIERDMVGDILVKNNSAYCFVLEKLADVF
;
A
#
# COMPACT_ATOMS: atom_id res chain seq x y z
N MET A 1 3.34 21.10 -10.31
CA MET A 1 3.62 19.84 -9.60
C MET A 1 4.54 20.15 -8.43
N ASN A 2 4.21 19.73 -7.21
CA ASN A 2 5.04 20.01 -6.04
C ASN A 2 6.26 19.05 -5.96
N GLU A 3 7.23 19.34 -5.10
CA GLU A 3 8.47 18.55 -4.95
C GLU A 3 8.19 17.08 -4.57
N HIS A 4 7.20 16.85 -3.71
CA HIS A 4 6.80 15.50 -3.29
C HIS A 4 6.24 14.67 -4.47
N GLN A 5 5.40 15.28 -5.31
CA GLN A 5 4.87 14.65 -6.52
C GLN A 5 5.98 14.34 -7.52
N GLN A 6 6.97 15.22 -7.69
CA GLN A 6 8.12 14.96 -8.56
C GLN A 6 8.93 13.74 -8.07
N LYS A 7 9.15 13.62 -6.75
CA LYS A 7 9.83 12.46 -6.17
C LYS A 7 9.07 11.15 -6.43
N ASN A 8 7.74 11.16 -6.27
CA ASN A 8 6.92 9.98 -6.54
C ASN A 8 6.92 9.61 -8.02
N LEU A 9 6.83 10.61 -8.93
CA LEU A 9 6.87 10.36 -10.37
C LEU A 9 8.18 9.69 -10.79
N LYS A 10 9.32 10.23 -10.32
CA LYS A 10 10.63 9.61 -10.56
C LYS A 10 10.68 8.17 -10.04
N ARG A 11 10.09 7.91 -8.87
CA ARG A 11 10.03 6.56 -8.32
C ARG A 11 9.16 5.63 -9.17
N PHE A 12 8.06 6.10 -9.71
CA PHE A 12 7.21 5.35 -10.63
C PHE A 12 7.92 5.03 -11.93
N GLU A 13 8.68 5.97 -12.50
CA GLU A 13 9.54 5.73 -13.67
C GLU A 13 10.56 4.61 -13.40
N GLU A 14 11.27 4.67 -12.27
CA GLU A 14 12.23 3.63 -11.87
C GLU A 14 11.60 2.23 -11.77
N LEU A 15 10.38 2.15 -11.21
CA LEU A 15 9.65 0.89 -11.03
C LEU A 15 9.14 0.34 -12.37
N SER A 16 8.58 1.20 -13.22
CA SER A 16 8.12 0.86 -14.57
C SER A 16 9.27 0.34 -15.43
N ASP A 17 10.39 1.05 -15.45
CA ASP A 17 11.59 0.65 -16.19
C ASP A 17 12.19 -0.65 -15.69
N ARG A 18 12.12 -0.90 -14.38
CA ARG A 18 12.57 -2.17 -13.81
C ARG A 18 11.67 -3.32 -14.23
N ALA A 19 10.34 -3.12 -14.21
CA ALA A 19 9.37 -4.14 -14.61
C ALA A 19 9.62 -4.57 -16.07
N ARG A 20 9.70 -3.60 -16.99
CA ARG A 20 9.97 -3.86 -18.42
C ARG A 20 11.31 -4.54 -18.67
N ARG A 21 12.38 -4.08 -18.02
CA ARG A 21 13.73 -4.65 -18.25
C ARG A 21 13.92 -6.04 -17.67
N SER A 22 13.24 -6.34 -16.56
CA SER A 22 13.46 -7.57 -15.81
C SER A 22 12.40 -8.64 -16.09
N GLY A 23 11.30 -8.29 -16.76
CA GLY A 23 10.18 -9.20 -17.02
C GLY A 23 9.53 -9.70 -15.73
N ILE A 24 9.35 -8.81 -14.75
CA ILE A 24 8.69 -9.11 -13.46
C ILE A 24 7.74 -7.98 -13.08
N TYR A 25 6.76 -8.27 -12.23
CA TYR A 25 5.99 -7.24 -11.56
C TYR A 25 6.85 -6.42 -10.60
N THR A 26 6.61 -5.12 -10.54
CA THR A 26 7.16 -4.24 -9.51
C THR A 26 6.06 -3.46 -8.82
N TYR A 27 6.30 -3.09 -7.57
CA TYR A 27 5.30 -2.51 -6.69
C TYR A 27 5.84 -1.27 -5.98
N SER A 28 5.00 -0.25 -5.84
CA SER A 28 5.28 0.91 -4.99
C SER A 28 4.95 0.62 -3.51
N THR A 29 5.17 1.61 -2.66
CA THR A 29 4.54 1.66 -1.32
C THR A 29 3.12 2.24 -1.43
N PHE A 30 2.40 2.38 -0.32
CA PHE A 30 1.07 2.98 -0.29
C PHE A 30 1.11 4.50 -0.50
N HIS A 31 0.34 4.96 -1.47
CA HIS A 31 0.12 6.35 -1.79
C HIS A 31 -1.38 6.68 -1.65
N SER A 32 -1.71 7.98 -1.56
CA SER A 32 -3.10 8.39 -1.81
C SER A 32 -3.48 8.08 -3.25
N ARG A 33 -4.76 7.84 -3.52
CA ARG A 33 -5.24 7.55 -4.89
C ARG A 33 -4.89 8.67 -5.87
N GLU A 34 -4.92 9.93 -5.44
CA GLU A 34 -4.55 11.09 -6.26
C GLU A 34 -3.07 11.04 -6.65
N THR A 35 -2.21 10.67 -5.70
CA THR A 35 -0.76 10.56 -5.96
C THR A 35 -0.45 9.34 -6.83
N ALA A 36 -1.09 8.20 -6.58
CA ALA A 36 -0.91 6.98 -7.35
C ALA A 36 -1.35 7.15 -8.81
N SER A 37 -2.39 7.97 -9.06
CA SER A 37 -2.88 8.26 -10.41
C SER A 37 -1.83 8.95 -11.30
N LEU A 38 -0.80 9.57 -10.73
CA LEU A 38 0.32 10.12 -11.51
C LEU A 38 1.11 9.03 -12.27
N ALA A 39 1.00 7.77 -11.85
CA ALA A 39 1.67 6.68 -12.56
C ALA A 39 1.11 6.41 -13.97
N PHE A 40 -0.11 6.90 -14.27
CA PHE A 40 -0.65 6.87 -15.64
C PHE A 40 0.08 7.81 -16.61
N ASP A 41 0.87 8.78 -16.10
CA ASP A 41 1.77 9.58 -16.93
C ASP A 41 3.06 8.81 -17.30
N VAL A 42 3.33 7.68 -16.63
CA VAL A 42 4.57 6.89 -16.74
C VAL A 42 4.39 5.59 -17.54
N ALA A 43 3.23 4.96 -17.42
CA ALA A 43 2.93 3.67 -18.04
C ALA A 43 1.50 3.62 -18.57
N SER A 44 1.27 2.78 -19.57
CA SER A 44 -0.06 2.62 -20.13
C SER A 44 -1.00 1.92 -19.13
N PRO A 45 -2.33 2.10 -19.23
CA PRO A 45 -3.29 1.40 -18.37
C PRO A 45 -3.26 -0.14 -18.45
N LYS A 46 -2.57 -0.72 -19.44
CA LYS A 46 -2.35 -2.17 -19.54
C LYS A 46 -1.19 -2.65 -18.67
N GLU A 47 -0.15 -1.83 -18.55
CA GLU A 47 1.06 -2.13 -17.79
C GLU A 47 0.97 -1.68 -16.33
N LEU A 48 -0.19 -1.19 -15.89
CA LEU A 48 -0.37 -0.51 -14.62
C LEU A 48 -1.69 -0.88 -13.96
N VAL A 49 -1.64 -1.25 -12.68
CA VAL A 49 -2.85 -1.44 -11.85
C VAL A 49 -2.67 -0.75 -10.50
N LEU A 50 -3.72 -0.06 -10.04
CA LEU A 50 -3.79 0.55 -8.71
C LEU A 50 -4.67 -0.29 -7.78
N TRP A 51 -4.14 -0.75 -6.65
CA TRP A 51 -4.89 -1.58 -5.72
C TRP A 51 -4.53 -1.31 -4.26
N GLY A 52 -5.53 -1.26 -3.38
CA GLY A 52 -5.34 -1.01 -1.94
C GLY A 52 -5.68 -2.21 -1.04
N GLY A 53 -6.13 -3.32 -1.62
CA GLY A 53 -6.67 -4.48 -0.89
C GLY A 53 -8.19 -4.58 -0.92
N SER A 54 -8.89 -3.50 -1.28
CA SER A 54 -10.33 -3.46 -1.56
C SER A 54 -10.66 -2.31 -2.52
N GLU A 55 -11.83 -2.37 -3.16
CA GLU A 55 -12.32 -1.32 -4.07
C GLU A 55 -12.49 0.04 -3.38
N ILE A 56 -12.84 0.02 -2.10
CA ILE A 56 -13.11 1.24 -1.32
C ILE A 56 -11.86 1.84 -0.67
N CYS A 57 -10.67 1.26 -0.88
CA CYS A 57 -9.47 1.76 -0.24
C CYS A 57 -9.07 3.15 -0.78
N GLU A 58 -8.75 4.07 0.12
CA GLU A 58 -8.26 5.42 -0.20
C GLU A 58 -6.76 5.40 -0.50
N ARG A 59 -6.02 4.54 0.23
CA ARG A 59 -4.59 4.31 0.00
C ARG A 59 -4.40 3.07 -0.87
N VAL A 60 -3.61 3.23 -1.92
CA VAL A 60 -3.34 2.19 -2.92
C VAL A 60 -1.85 2.07 -3.18
N ILE A 61 -1.43 0.89 -3.64
CA ILE A 61 -0.12 0.70 -4.27
C ILE A 61 -0.27 0.64 -5.78
N VAL A 62 0.82 0.98 -6.45
CA VAL A 62 0.95 0.92 -7.90
C VAL A 62 1.70 -0.38 -8.25
N ARG A 63 1.11 -1.23 -9.09
CA ARG A 63 1.78 -2.37 -9.71
C ARG A 63 2.11 -2.02 -11.16
N PHE A 64 3.36 -2.25 -11.57
CA PHE A 64 3.79 -2.20 -12.96
C PHE A 64 4.03 -3.61 -13.50
N GLY A 65 3.60 -3.86 -14.74
CA GLY A 65 3.71 -5.13 -15.46
C GLY A 65 2.40 -5.48 -16.18
N ASP A 66 2.51 -5.98 -17.40
CA ASP A 66 1.38 -6.49 -18.20
C ASP A 66 1.32 -8.02 -18.06
N PRO A 67 0.23 -8.60 -17.50
CA PRO A 67 0.07 -10.05 -17.38
C PRO A 67 0.15 -10.80 -18.70
N GLU A 68 -0.30 -10.20 -19.81
CA GLU A 68 -0.24 -10.83 -21.13
C GLU A 68 1.22 -10.92 -21.62
N GLU A 69 2.02 -9.88 -21.41
CA GLU A 69 3.44 -9.88 -21.79
C GLU A 69 4.29 -10.75 -20.86
N LEU A 70 3.98 -10.75 -19.56
CA LEU A 70 4.69 -11.53 -18.55
C LEU A 70 4.33 -13.01 -18.61
N GLY A 71 3.12 -13.35 -19.09
CA GLY A 71 2.64 -14.73 -19.20
C GLY A 71 2.18 -15.34 -17.87
N TYR A 72 2.05 -14.53 -16.82
CA TYR A 72 1.53 -14.93 -15.51
C TYR A 72 0.90 -13.73 -14.81
N ASP A 73 -0.04 -13.99 -13.89
CA ASP A 73 -0.59 -12.98 -12.97
C ASP A 73 -0.08 -13.27 -11.56
N GLU A 74 0.03 -12.21 -10.76
CA GLU A 74 0.53 -12.26 -9.39
C GLU A 74 -0.37 -11.41 -8.49
N GLU A 75 -0.71 -11.95 -7.31
CA GLU A 75 -1.45 -11.21 -6.30
C GLU A 75 -0.68 -9.97 -5.84
N PHE A 76 -1.40 -8.96 -5.38
CA PHE A 76 -0.75 -7.80 -4.79
C PHE A 76 -0.12 -8.20 -3.44
N PRO A 77 1.09 -7.71 -3.11
CA PRO A 77 1.78 -8.02 -1.86
C PRO A 77 1.18 -7.21 -0.71
N ILE A 78 -0.12 -7.41 -0.44
CA ILE A 78 -0.89 -6.74 0.60
C ILE A 78 -1.45 -7.80 1.53
N ARG A 79 -1.25 -7.61 2.84
CA ARG A 79 -1.81 -8.45 3.91
C ARG A 79 -2.71 -7.60 4.80
N ILE A 80 -3.71 -8.25 5.40
CA ILE A 80 -4.59 -7.64 6.40
C ILE A 80 -4.13 -8.13 7.78
N LEU A 81 -3.79 -7.20 8.66
CA LEU A 81 -3.49 -7.47 10.06
C LEU A 81 -4.68 -7.09 10.93
N LEU A 82 -5.04 -8.00 11.84
CA LEU A 82 -5.97 -7.72 12.92
C LEU A 82 -5.17 -7.26 14.14
N ILE A 83 -5.44 -6.05 14.61
CA ILE A 83 -4.80 -5.45 15.79
C ILE A 83 -5.84 -5.35 16.89
N GLU A 84 -5.61 -6.05 17.99
CA GLU A 84 -6.53 -6.11 19.13
C GLU A 84 -5.85 -5.65 20.43
N PRO A 85 -6.56 -4.91 21.28
CA PRO A 85 -6.06 -4.61 22.61
C PRO A 85 -6.00 -5.88 23.46
N LYS A 86 -4.90 -6.08 24.19
CA LYS A 86 -4.73 -7.23 25.09
C LYS A 86 -5.85 -7.36 26.13
N GLN A 87 -6.49 -6.26 26.52
CA GLN A 87 -7.58 -6.24 27.50
C GLN A 87 -8.71 -5.28 27.08
N VAL A 88 -9.72 -5.82 26.38
CA VAL A 88 -10.89 -5.07 25.87
C VAL A 88 -11.70 -4.39 27.00
N LYS A 89 -11.76 -4.97 28.20
CA LYS A 89 -12.58 -4.47 29.33
C LYS A 89 -12.05 -3.19 29.99
N TYR A 90 -10.81 -2.80 29.72
CA TYR A 90 -10.15 -1.64 30.33
C TYR A 90 -9.61 -0.65 29.31
N SER A 91 -9.78 -0.91 28.02
CA SER A 91 -9.40 0.02 26.98
C SER A 91 -10.47 1.08 26.80
N GLU A 92 -10.08 2.34 26.82
CA GLU A 92 -10.87 3.42 26.23
C GLU A 92 -11.20 3.11 24.77
N THR A 93 -12.20 3.80 24.21
CA THR A 93 -12.55 3.66 22.79
C THR A 93 -11.36 4.11 21.93
N LEU A 94 -10.66 3.14 21.35
CA LEU A 94 -9.53 3.32 20.46
C LEU A 94 -10.01 3.87 19.12
N THR A 95 -9.35 4.93 18.69
CA THR A 95 -9.60 5.59 17.42
C THR A 95 -8.60 5.15 16.35
N HIS A 96 -8.88 5.47 15.10
CA HIS A 96 -7.92 5.28 14.00
C HIS A 96 -6.54 5.87 14.32
N ARG A 97 -6.48 7.02 15.00
CA ARG A 97 -5.21 7.68 15.34
C ARG A 97 -4.40 6.90 16.37
N ASP A 98 -5.07 6.23 17.30
CA ASP A 98 -4.40 5.44 18.34
C ASP A 98 -3.71 4.21 17.73
N PHE A 99 -4.41 3.50 16.84
CA PHE A 99 -3.83 2.38 16.09
C PHE A 99 -2.70 2.84 15.17
N LEU A 100 -2.89 3.93 14.44
CA LEU A 100 -1.82 4.45 13.58
C LEU A 100 -0.59 4.85 14.42
N GLY A 101 -0.79 5.54 15.55
CA GLY A 101 0.30 5.91 16.46
C GLY A 101 1.04 4.68 17.00
N ALA A 102 0.32 3.64 17.38
CA ALA A 102 0.92 2.38 17.83
C ALA A 102 1.75 1.71 16.73
N ILE A 103 1.26 1.65 15.49
CA ILE A 103 2.00 1.10 14.35
C ILE A 103 3.28 1.90 14.10
N LEU A 104 3.20 3.23 14.05
CA LEU A 104 4.36 4.08 13.80
C LEU A 104 5.41 3.98 14.93
N ASN A 105 4.97 3.80 16.19
CA ASN A 105 5.87 3.59 17.33
C ASN A 105 6.68 2.29 17.25
N LEU A 106 6.26 1.31 16.43
CA LEU A 106 7.06 0.11 16.14
C LEU A 106 8.18 0.38 15.12
N GLY A 107 8.34 1.62 14.64
CA GLY A 107 9.30 1.99 13.60
C GLY A 107 8.81 1.69 12.19
N ILE A 108 7.53 1.36 12.02
CA ILE A 108 6.94 1.10 10.71
C ILE A 108 6.64 2.41 10.01
N GLU A 109 7.13 2.55 8.77
CA GLU A 109 6.91 3.75 7.97
C GLU A 109 5.45 3.86 7.48
N ARG A 110 4.92 5.09 7.41
CA ARG A 110 3.50 5.34 7.08
C ARG A 110 3.11 4.84 5.69
N ASP A 111 4.05 4.85 4.74
CA ASP A 111 3.84 4.41 3.38
C ASP A 111 3.82 2.87 3.25
N MET A 112 4.24 2.14 4.28
CA MET A 112 4.07 0.69 4.33
C MET A 112 2.65 0.28 4.77
N VAL A 113 1.85 1.25 5.21
CA VAL A 113 0.52 1.08 5.78
C VAL A 113 -0.53 1.68 4.84
N GLY A 114 -1.53 0.87 4.50
CA GLY A 114 -2.72 1.28 3.76
C GLY A 114 -3.78 1.89 4.67
N ASP A 115 -5.03 1.53 4.40
CA ASP A 115 -6.18 1.93 5.20
C ASP A 115 -6.28 1.13 6.50
N ILE A 116 -6.85 1.77 7.53
CA ILE A 116 -7.07 1.18 8.85
C ILE A 116 -8.57 1.26 9.15
N LEU A 117 -9.23 0.11 9.19
CA LEU A 117 -10.64 0.02 9.55
C LEU A 117 -10.80 -0.33 11.02
N VAL A 118 -11.31 0.62 11.80
CA VAL A 118 -11.58 0.41 13.23
C VAL A 118 -12.99 -0.11 13.43
N LYS A 119 -13.12 -1.25 14.13
CA LYS A 119 -14.39 -1.87 14.49
C LYS A 119 -14.26 -2.55 15.84
N ASN A 120 -15.21 -2.29 16.75
CA ASN A 120 -15.28 -2.93 18.07
C ASN A 120 -13.96 -2.88 18.85
N ASN A 121 -13.33 -1.70 18.89
CA ASN A 121 -12.03 -1.49 19.54
C ASN A 121 -10.87 -2.31 18.99
N SER A 122 -11.01 -2.85 17.79
CA SER A 122 -9.97 -3.54 17.03
C SER A 122 -9.78 -2.85 15.70
N ALA A 123 -8.63 -3.06 15.05
CA ALA A 123 -8.34 -2.50 13.75
C ALA A 123 -7.95 -3.58 12.74
N TYR A 124 -8.51 -3.48 11.53
CA TYR A 124 -8.06 -4.23 10.36
C TYR A 124 -7.18 -3.28 9.54
N CYS A 125 -5.91 -3.62 9.42
CA CYS A 125 -4.91 -2.76 8.80
C CYS A 125 -4.36 -3.44 7.54
N PHE A 126 -4.46 -2.77 6.39
CA PHE A 126 -3.77 -3.20 5.19
C PHE A 126 -2.29 -2.81 5.28
N VAL A 127 -1.40 -3.76 5.03
CA VAL A 127 0.06 -3.55 5.07
C VAL A 127 0.73 -4.25 3.89
N LEU A 128 1.92 -3.79 3.51
CA LEU A 128 2.74 -4.53 2.56
C LEU A 128 3.18 -5.86 3.16
N GLU A 129 3.19 -6.93 2.36
CA GLU A 129 3.48 -8.29 2.84
C GLU A 129 4.83 -8.41 3.56
N LYS A 130 5.84 -7.66 3.13
CA LYS A 130 7.15 -7.58 3.81
C LYS A 130 7.09 -7.09 5.26
N LEU A 131 5.99 -6.49 5.70
CA LEU A 131 5.74 -6.13 7.10
C LEU A 131 5.07 -7.24 7.90
N ALA A 132 4.47 -8.25 7.26
CA ALA A 132 3.75 -9.30 7.96
C ALA A 132 4.66 -10.07 8.92
N ASP A 133 5.96 -10.18 8.62
CA ASP A 133 6.96 -10.82 9.49
C ASP A 133 7.39 -9.96 10.70
N VAL A 134 6.97 -8.69 10.77
CA VAL A 134 7.33 -7.76 11.84
C VAL A 134 6.34 -7.81 13.02
N PHE A 135 5.11 -8.29 12.78
CA PHE A 135 4.01 -8.31 13.75
C PHE A 135 3.81 -9.66 14.44
#